data_AF-A0A2V6A847-F1
#
_entry.id   AF-A0A2V6A847-F1
#
_cell.length_a   1.000
_cell.length_b   1.000
_cell.length_c   1.000
_cell.angle_alpha   90.00
_cell.angle_beta   90.00
_cell.angle_gamma   90.00
#
_symmetry.space_group_name_H-M   'P 1'
#
loop_
_entity.id
_entity.type
_entity.pdbx_description
1 polymer ?
#
loop_
_entity_poly.entity_id
_entity_poly.type
_entity_poly.pdbx_seq_one_letter_code
_entity_poly.pdbx_strand_id
1 'polypeptide(L)'
;MNAMLWVRTFLSELHAWQWLGILVARLAVGLLFFLSGRGKLFVPERREQMRQTLLDAHVPFPDFNTVFVSTVEFVFGLFLLVG
;
A
#
# COMPACT_ATOMS: atom_id res chain seq x y z
N MET A 1 37.27 12.92 19.93
CA MET A 1 37.36 11.77 18.99
C MET A 1 36.23 10.76 19.15
N ASN A 2 35.69 10.52 20.36
CA ASN A 2 34.65 9.49 20.56
C ASN A 2 33.30 9.81 19.88
N ALA A 3 32.78 11.05 19.94
CA ALA A 3 31.47 11.37 19.38
C ALA A 3 31.33 11.11 17.87
N MET A 4 32.37 11.40 17.07
CA MET A 4 32.38 11.09 15.64
C MET A 4 32.38 9.59 15.35
N LEU A 5 32.98 8.78 16.23
CA LEU A 5 32.98 7.32 16.11
C LEU A 5 31.57 6.76 16.36
N TRP A 6 30.90 7.23 17.42
CA TRP A 6 29.52 6.84 17.75
C TRP A 6 28.53 7.19 16.64
N VAL A 7 28.64 8.39 16.05
CA VAL A 7 27.79 8.80 14.93
C VAL A 7 28.00 7.90 13.71
N ARG A 8 29.26 7.58 13.38
CA ARG A 8 29.56 6.66 12.26
C ARG A 8 28.99 5.27 12.49
N THR A 9 29.18 4.70 13.68
CA THR A 9 28.65 3.37 14.02
C THR A 9 27.12 3.35 13.96
N PHE A 10 26.47 4.39 14.48
CA PHE A 10 25.01 4.51 14.41
C PHE A 10 24.49 4.59 12.97
N LEU A 11 25.12 5.40 12.11
CA LEU A 11 24.74 5.53 10.71
C LEU A 11 24.98 4.25 9.91
N SER A 12 26.07 3.53 10.18
CA SER A 12 26.35 2.25 9.51
C SER A 12 25.34 1.16 9.90
N GLU A 13 24.98 1.09 11.19
CA GLU A 13 23.94 0.17 11.66
C GLU A 13 22.59 0.52 11.02
N LEU A 14 22.19 1.80 11.04
CA LEU A 14 20.91 2.20 10.43
C LEU A 14 20.84 1.86 8.93
N HIS A 15 21.95 2.06 8.20
CA HIS A 15 22.04 1.68 6.79
C HIS A 15 21.97 0.16 6.59
N ALA A 16 22.61 -0.63 7.47
CA ALA A 16 22.56 -2.09 7.42
C ALA A 16 21.14 -2.63 7.64
N TRP A 17 20.26 -1.89 8.32
CA TRP A 17 18.86 -2.26 8.56
C TRP A 17 17.86 -1.61 7.59
N GLN A 18 18.32 -0.78 6.65
CA GLN A 18 17.45 -0.10 5.69
C GLN A 18 16.59 -1.06 4.87
N TRP A 19 17.15 -2.22 4.48
CA TRP A 19 16.42 -3.25 3.72
C TRP A 19 15.22 -3.78 4.50
N LEU A 20 15.32 -3.89 5.83
CA LEU A 20 14.21 -4.36 6.66
C LEU A 20 13.09 -3.33 6.66
N GLY A 21 13.42 -2.05 6.78
CA GLY A 21 12.43 -0.97 6.67
C GLY A 21 11.69 -1.00 5.34
N ILE A 22 12.42 -1.19 4.24
CA ILE A 22 11.84 -1.31 2.89
C ILE A 22 10.96 -2.56 2.80
N LEU A 23 11.41 -3.70 3.32
CA LEU A 23 10.65 -4.95 3.32
C LEU A 23 9.34 -4.81 4.10
N VAL A 24 9.39 -4.24 5.31
CA VAL A 24 8.21 -4.03 6.16
C VAL A 24 7.24 -3.07 5.48
N ALA A 25 7.73 -1.95 4.92
CA ALA A 25 6.88 -1.01 4.19
C ALA A 25 6.20 -1.68 2.99
N ARG A 26 6.95 -2.48 2.21
CA ARG A 26 6.42 -3.21 1.07
C ARG A 26 5.34 -4.20 1.48
N LEU A 27 5.59 -5.00 2.51
CA LEU A 27 4.63 -5.99 3.01
C LEU A 27 3.37 -5.31 3.58
N ALA A 28 3.53 -4.23 4.34
CA ALA A 28 2.42 -3.49 4.91
C ALA A 28 1.54 -2.87 3.81
N VAL A 29 2.15 -2.15 2.86
CA VAL A 29 1.44 -1.51 1.75
C VAL A 29 0.77 -2.57 0.87
N GLY A 30 1.49 -3.64 0.52
CA GLY A 30 0.95 -4.75 -0.27
C GLY A 30 -0.25 -5.42 0.41
N LEU A 31 -0.17 -5.70 1.71
CA LEU A 31 -1.25 -6.32 2.47
C LEU A 31 -2.49 -5.42 2.54
N LEU A 32 -2.29 -4.13 2.82
CA LEU A 32 -3.38 -3.16 2.91
C LEU A 32 -4.12 -3.04 1.57
N PHE A 33 -3.39 -2.92 0.46
CA PHE A 33 -3.99 -2.86 -0.88
C PHE A 33 -4.68 -4.17 -1.26
N PHE A 34 -4.06 -5.32 -1.00
CA PHE A 34 -4.65 -6.62 -1.30
C PHE A 34 -5.98 -6.83 -0.57
N LEU A 35 -6.02 -6.56 0.73
CA LEU A 35 -7.23 -6.72 1.55
C LEU A 35 -8.30 -5.67 1.19
N SER A 36 -7.90 -4.43 0.92
CA SER A 36 -8.80 -3.37 0.49
C SER A 36 -9.45 -3.69 -0.85
N GLY A 37 -8.65 -4.03 -1.87
CA GLY A 37 -9.12 -4.41 -3.21
C GLY A 37 -10.04 -5.63 -3.17
N ARG A 38 -9.69 -6.65 -2.38
CA ARG A 38 -10.56 -7.81 -2.14
C ARG A 38 -11.91 -7.37 -1.56
N GLY A 39 -11.90 -6.52 -0.53
CA GLY A 39 -13.12 -6.00 0.07
C GLY A 39 -14.03 -5.31 -0.96
N LYS A 40 -13.48 -4.41 -1.77
CA LYS A 40 -14.25 -3.67 -2.78
C LYS A 40 -14.73 -4.55 -3.96
N LEU A 41 -14.00 -5.63 -4.28
CA LEU A 41 -14.40 -6.57 -5.33
C LEU A 41 -15.47 -7.57 -4.89
N PHE A 42 -15.42 -8.08 -3.66
CA PHE A 42 -16.27 -9.20 -3.25
C PHE A 42 -17.35 -8.82 -2.24
N VAL A 43 -17.30 -7.63 -1.64
CA VAL A 43 -18.29 -7.13 -0.67
C VAL A 43 -19.07 -5.96 -1.30
N PRO A 44 -20.35 -6.16 -1.68
CA PRO A 44 -21.16 -5.13 -2.35
C PRO A 44 -21.23 -3.81 -1.58
N GLU A 45 -21.32 -3.87 -0.25
CA GLU A 45 -21.42 -2.68 0.61
C GLU A 45 -20.16 -1.81 0.51
N ARG A 46 -18.98 -2.44 0.47
CA ARG A 46 -17.69 -1.72 0.31
C ARG A 46 -17.53 -1.16 -1.10
N ARG A 47 -18.03 -1.88 -2.09
CA ARG A 47 -18.04 -1.41 -3.48
C ARG A 47 -18.87 -0.14 -3.60
N GLU A 48 -20.05 -0.13 -3.00
CA GLU A 48 -20.96 1.00 -3.04
C GLU A 48 -20.39 2.23 -2.34
N GLN A 49 -19.72 2.05 -1.19
CA GLN A 49 -19.00 3.13 -0.51
C GLN A 49 -17.92 3.77 -1.39
N MET A 50 -17.12 2.96 -2.10
CA MET A 50 -16.11 3.46 -3.04
C MET A 50 -16.77 4.20 -4.22
N ARG A 51 -17.84 3.63 -4.79
CA ARG A 51 -18.59 4.25 -5.88
C ARG A 51 -19.15 5.62 -5.49
N GLN A 52 -19.72 5.73 -4.29
CA GLN A 52 -20.21 6.99 -3.76
C GLN A 52 -19.07 8.00 -3.55
N THR A 53 -17.92 7.56 -3.06
CA THR A 53 -16.73 8.42 -2.92
C THR A 53 -16.29 8.98 -4.27
N LEU A 54 -16.29 8.15 -5.32
CA LEU A 54 -15.95 8.59 -6.68
C LEU A 54 -16.98 9.55 -7.25
N LEU A 55 -18.28 9.32 -6.99
CA LEU A 55 -19.35 10.24 -7.36
C LEU A 55 -19.18 11.60 -6.69
N ASP A 56 -18.96 11.62 -5.38
CA ASP A 56 -18.81 12.85 -4.60
C ASP A 56 -17.55 13.63 -5.05
N ALA A 57 -16.50 12.90 -5.43
CA ALA A 57 -15.28 13.45 -6.03
C ALA A 57 -15.44 13.87 -7.51
N HIS A 58 -16.63 13.73 -8.10
CA HIS A 58 -16.93 14.04 -9.49
C HIS A 58 -16.02 13.31 -10.50
N VAL A 59 -15.60 12.09 -10.14
CA VAL A 59 -14.79 11.23 -11.02
C VAL A 59 -15.68 10.66 -12.12
N PRO A 60 -15.29 10.77 -13.40
CA PRO A 60 -16.09 10.23 -14.51
C PRO A 60 -16.15 8.70 -14.43
N PHE A 61 -17.26 8.10 -14.88
CA PHE A 61 -17.46 6.65 -14.93
C PHE A 61 -17.17 5.94 -13.58
N PRO A 62 -17.87 6.31 -12.49
CA PRO A 62 -17.58 5.79 -11.15
C PRO A 62 -17.77 4.27 -11.03
N ASP A 63 -18.72 3.69 -11.77
CA ASP A 63 -18.95 2.23 -11.76
C ASP A 63 -17.76 1.47 -12.34
N PHE A 64 -17.25 1.92 -13.49
CA PHE A 64 -16.07 1.33 -14.12
C PHE A 64 -14.83 1.55 -13.25
N ASN A 65 -14.60 2.78 -12.79
CA ASN A 65 -13.43 3.12 -11.98
C ASN A 65 -13.42 2.36 -10.65
N THR A 66 -14.58 2.15 -10.03
CA THR A 66 -14.69 1.36 -8.80
C THR A 66 -14.16 -0.05 -9.02
N VAL A 67 -14.60 -0.73 -10.07
CA VAL A 67 -14.15 -2.09 -10.36
C VAL A 67 -12.67 -2.10 -10.76
N PHE A 68 -12.29 -1.21 -11.67
CA PHE A 68 -10.92 -1.11 -12.19
C PHE A 68 -9.89 -0.86 -11.08
N VAL A 69 -10.10 0.18 -10.26
CA VAL A 69 -9.19 0.52 -9.15
C VAL A 69 -9.13 -0.62 -8.14
N SER A 70 -10.27 -1.24 -7.80
CA SER A 70 -10.30 -2.35 -6.86
C SER A 70 -9.52 -3.59 -7.37
N THR A 71 -9.58 -3.86 -8.68
CA THR A 71 -8.76 -4.89 -9.32
C THR A 71 -7.27 -4.56 -9.28
N VAL A 72 -6.90 -3.31 -9.57
CA VAL A 72 -5.51 -2.86 -9.49
C VAL A 72 -4.99 -3.01 -8.06
N GLU A 73 -5.72 -2.53 -7.06
CA GLU A 73 -5.34 -2.67 -5.65
C GLU A 73 -5.17 -4.13 -5.24
N PHE A 74 -6.09 -5.01 -5.67
CA PHE A 74 -6.02 -6.44 -5.35
C PHE A 74 -4.80 -7.11 -5.99
N VAL A 75 -4.61 -6.96 -7.30
CA VAL A 75 -3.54 -7.66 -8.05
C VAL A 75 -2.17 -7.11 -7.69
N PHE A 76 -1.99 -5.78 -7.72
CA PHE A 76 -0.69 -5.19 -7.43
C PHE A 76 -0.37 -5.18 -5.93
N GLY A 77 -1.38 -5.19 -5.05
CA GLY A 77 -1.18 -5.46 -3.62
C GLY A 77 -0.56 -6.85 -3.41
N LEU A 78 -1.04 -7.87 -4.13
CA LEU A 78 -0.43 -9.20 -4.10
C LEU A 78 1.00 -9.20 -4.66
N PHE A 79 1.26 -8.52 -5.78
CA PHE A 79 2.60 -8.43 -6.34
C PHE A 79 3.59 -7.77 -5.38
N LEU A 80 3.18 -6.73 -4.65
CA LEU A 80 4.01 -6.13 -3.60
C LEU A 80 4.34 -7.10 -2.46
N LEU A 81 3.38 -7.96 -2.08
CA LEU A 81 3.63 -8.99 -1.06
C LEU A 81 4.67 -10.02 -1.53
N VAL A 82 4.56 -10.46 -2.78
CA VAL A 82 5.48 -11.47 -3.37
C VAL A 82 6.87 -10.88 -3.60
N GLY A 83 6.96 -9.64 -4.09
CA GLY A 83 8.21 -8.95 -4.38
C GLY A 83 8.60 -8.99 -5.84
#